data_AF-A0A382XWE7-F1
#
_entry.id   AF-A0A382XWE7-F1
#
_cell.length_a   1.000
_cell.length_b   1.000
_cell.length_c   1.000
_cell.angle_alpha   90.00
_cell.angle_beta   90.00
_cell.angle_gamma   90.00
#
_symmetry.space_group_name_H-M   'P 1'
#
loop_
_entity.id
_entity.type
_entity.pdbx_description
1 polymer ?
#
loop_
_entity_poly.entity_id
_entity_poly.type
_entity_poly.pdbx_seq_one_letter_code
_entity_poly.pdbx_strand_id
1 'polypeptide(L)' 'MSVFNSLPPKINQIHLINWLKDNYSFLSKKKILLKKLNSERDSNFLVNINSKQKYVLKISNPEESRE' A
#
# COMPACT_ATOMS: atom_id res chain seq x y z
N MET A 1 10.09 -3.22 20.84
CA MET A 1 11.22 -2.47 20.24
C MET A 1 11.17 -2.73 18.75
N SER A 2 11.11 -1.68 17.92
CA SER A 2 11.27 -1.82 16.47
C SER A 2 12.72 -2.18 16.17
N VAL A 3 12.96 -3.11 15.24
CA VAL A 3 14.32 -3.40 14.75
C VAL A 3 14.82 -2.27 13.83
N PHE A 4 13.89 -1.48 13.29
CA PHE A 4 14.19 -0.40 12.36
C PHE A 4 14.19 0.97 13.05
N ASN A 5 15.19 1.77 12.70
CA ASN A 5 15.34 3.16 13.15
C ASN A 5 14.53 4.16 12.30
N SER A 6 13.92 3.68 11.20
CA SER A 6 13.11 4.48 10.28
C SER A 6 11.61 4.27 10.51
N LEU A 7 10.83 5.34 10.47
CA LEU A 7 9.37 5.25 10.55
C LEU A 7 8.75 4.83 9.21
N PRO A 8 7.63 4.08 9.20
CA PRO A 8 6.90 3.76 7.98
C PRO A 8 6.46 5.01 7.21
N PRO A 9 6.45 4.95 5.85
CA PRO A 9 6.03 6.08 5.05
C PRO A 9 4.55 6.41 5.31
N LYS A 10 4.25 7.70 5.46
CA LYS A 10 2.87 8.19 5.65
C LYS A 10 2.17 8.26 4.30
N ILE A 11 1.11 7.47 4.14
CA ILE A 11 0.38 7.36 2.87
C ILE A 11 -1.06 7.87 3.03
N ASN A 12 -1.45 8.81 2.17
CA ASN A 12 -2.85 9.22 2.03
C ASN A 12 -3.60 8.16 1.19
N GLN A 13 -4.58 7.50 1.80
CA GLN A 13 -5.31 6.40 1.16
C GLN A 13 -6.13 6.84 -0.06
N ILE A 14 -6.71 8.05 -0.05
CA ILE A 14 -7.51 8.55 -1.18
C ILE A 14 -6.60 8.77 -2.39
N HIS A 15 -5.46 9.42 -2.17
CA HIS A 15 -4.47 9.64 -3.22
C HIS A 15 -3.92 8.31 -3.75
N LEU A 16 -3.60 7.36 -2.85
CA LEU A 16 -3.13 6.04 -3.24
C LEU A 16 -4.15 5.28 -4.09
N ILE A 17 -5.45 5.33 -3.75
CA ILE A 17 -6.50 4.68 -4.54
C ILE A 17 -6.58 5.27 -5.96
N ASN A 18 -6.48 6.60 -6.10
CA ASN A 18 -6.47 7.24 -7.40
C ASN A 18 -5.24 6.82 -8.21
N TRP A 19 -4.06 6.89 -7.60
CA TRP A 19 -2.81 6.46 -8.22
C TRP A 19 -2.88 4.99 -8.70
N LEU A 20 -3.42 4.08 -7.88
CA LEU A 20 -3.60 2.69 -8.27
C LEU A 20 -4.52 2.52 -9.49
N LYS A 21 -5.60 3.31 -9.59
CA LYS A 21 -6.54 3.26 -10.72
C LYS A 21 -5.93 3.79 -12.01
N ASP A 22 -5.09 4.81 -11.89
CA ASP A 22 -4.43 5.46 -13.03
C ASP A 22 -3.29 4.60 -13.57
N ASN A 23 -2.59 3.86 -12.70
CA ASN A 23 -1.39 3.10 -13.07
C ASN A 23 -1.68 1.61 -13.38
N TYR A 24 -2.79 1.05 -12.91
CA TYR A 24 -3.14 -0.35 -13.15
C TYR A 24 -4.50 -0.46 -13.85
N SER A 25 -4.49 -0.83 -15.13
CA SER A 25 -5.69 -0.93 -15.96
C SER A 25 -6.77 -1.84 -15.38
N PHE A 26 -6.39 -2.95 -14.72
CA PHE A 26 -7.31 -3.87 -14.07
C PHE A 26 -8.03 -3.28 -12.84
N LEU A 27 -7.52 -2.16 -12.30
CA LEU A 27 -8.06 -1.43 -11.15
C LEU A 27 -8.92 -0.22 -11.53
N SER A 28 -8.70 0.37 -12.72
CA SER A 28 -9.30 1.63 -13.20
C SER A 28 -10.77 1.88 -12.82
N LYS A 29 -11.65 0.89 -13.09
CA LYS A 29 -13.11 0.99 -12.84
C LYS A 29 -13.60 0.22 -11.61
N LYS A 30 -12.69 -0.22 -10.74
CA LYS A 30 -13.03 -1.06 -9.58
C LYS A 30 -13.27 -0.24 -8.31
N LYS A 31 -14.12 -0.78 -7.43
CA LYS A 31 -14.23 -0.28 -6.06
C LYS A 31 -13.11 -0.91 -5.24
N ILE A 32 -12.17 -0.08 -4.80
CA ILE A 32 -11.00 -0.47 -4.03
C ILE A 32 -11.24 -0.08 -2.57
N LEU A 33 -11.05 -1.03 -1.67
CA LEU A 33 -10.98 -0.78 -0.23
C LEU A 33 -9.56 -1.14 0.24
N LEU A 34 -8.93 -0.21 0.95
CA LEU A 34 -7.61 -0.41 1.53
C LEU A 34 -7.76 -0.65 3.04
N LYS A 35 -7.13 -1.71 3.53
CA LYS A 35 -6.95 -1.95 4.97
C LYS A 35 -5.46 -1.93 5.28
N LYS A 36 -5.03 -1.07 6.20
CA LYS A 36 -3.63 -1.03 6.63
C LYS A 36 -3.27 -2.32 7.35
N LEU A 37 -2.09 -2.86 7.03
CA LEU A 37 -1.48 -4.00 7.71
C LEU A 37 -0.35 -3.51 8.61
N ASN A 38 -0.06 -4.26 9.67
CA ASN A 38 1.03 -3.93 10.59
C ASN A 38 2.37 -4.14 9.88
N SER A 39 3.24 -3.14 10.00
CA SER A 39 4.59 -3.16 9.46
C SER A 39 5.41 -2.10 10.18
N GLU A 40 6.62 -2.48 10.63
CA GLU A 40 7.50 -1.60 11.39
C GLU A 40 8.31 -0.66 10.51
N ARG A 41 8.54 -1.04 9.24
CA ARG A 41 9.39 -0.29 8.29
C ARG A 41 8.65 0.17 7.05
N ASP A 42 7.91 -0.73 6.41
CA ASP A 42 7.22 -0.47 5.15
C ASP A 42 5.76 -0.08 5.40
N SER A 43 5.06 0.45 4.40
CA SER A 43 3.60 0.63 4.46
C SER A 43 2.90 -0.47 3.66
N ASN A 44 2.27 -1.39 4.38
CA ASN A 44 1.57 -2.53 3.80
C ASN A 44 0.05 -2.32 3.85
N PHE A 45 -0.62 -2.67 2.76
CA PHE A 45 -2.08 -2.60 2.65
C PHE A 45 -2.65 -3.89 2.06
N LEU A 46 -3.75 -4.34 2.63
CA LEU A 46 -4.64 -5.30 1.99
C LEU A 46 -5.59 -4.54 1.07
N VAL A 47 -5.52 -4.84 -0.22
CA VAL A 47 -6.36 -4.27 -1.26
C VAL A 47 -7.50 -5.23 -1.55
N ASN A 48 -8.72 -4.85 -1.19
CA ASN A 48 -9.93 -5.60 -1.52
C ASN A 48 -10.60 -4.99 -2.74
N ILE A 49 -10.76 -5.80 -3.80
CA ILE A 49 -11.43 -5.40 -5.04
C ILE A 49 -12.80 -6.07 -5.09
N ASN A 50 -13.86 -5.26 -5.16
CA ASN A 50 -15.25 -5.73 -5.30
C ASN A 50 -15.62 -6.85 -4.30
N SER A 51 -15.00 -6.86 -3.12
CA SER A 51 -15.15 -7.86 -2.05
C SER A 51 -14.84 -9.33 -2.42
N LYS A 52 -14.21 -9.59 -3.57
CA LYS A 52 -13.91 -10.96 -4.05
C LYS A 52 -12.42 -11.26 -4.20
N GLN A 53 -11.63 -10.30 -4.68
CA GLN A 53 -10.19 -10.46 -4.85
C GLN A 53 -9.42 -9.65 -3.83
N LYS A 54 -8.36 -10.27 -3.30
CA LYS A 54 -7.49 -9.69 -2.28
C LYS A 54 -6.06 -9.65 -2.83
N TYR A 55 -5.44 -8.48 -2.75
CA TYR A 55 -4.03 -8.28 -3.09
C TYR A 55 -3.30 -7.65 -1.91
N VAL A 56 -1.99 -7.84 -1.85
CA VAL A 56 -1.12 -7.15 -0.90
C VAL A 56 -0.35 -6.09 -1.67
N LEU A 57 -0.52 -4.83 -1.25
CA LEU A 57 0.29 -3.72 -1.70
C LEU A 57 1.36 -3.45 -0.65
N LYS A 58 2.62 -3.49 -1.06
CA LYS A 58 3.77 -3.14 -0.24
C LYS A 58 4.40 -1.87 -0.78
N ILE A 59 4.54 -0.86 0.08
CA ILE A 59 5.26 0.38 -0.22
C ILE A 59 6.49 0.38 0.67
N SER A 60 7.64 0.11 0.07
CA SER A 60 8.93 0.13 0.76
C SER A 60 9.25 1.49 1.36
N ASN A 61 9.97 1.47 2.48
CA ASN A 61 10.52 2.68 3.06
C ASN A 61 11.57 3.30 2.10
N PRO A 62 11.58 4.62 1.87
CA PRO A 62 12.63 5.26 1.07
C PRO A 62 14.05 5.08 1.63
N GLU A 63 14.18 4.84 2.94
CA GLU A 63 15.46 4.52 3.60
C GLU A 63 15.93 3.07 3.30
N GLU A 64 15.11 2.26 2.64
CA GLU A 64 15.55 0.95 2.13
C GLU A 64 16.58 1.16 1.02
N SER A 65 17.85 0.84 1.31
CA SER A 65 18.92 0.86 0.32
C SER A 65 18.57 -0.04 -0.87
N ARG A 66 18.89 0.42 -2.08
CA ARG A 66 18.69 -0.33 -3.34
C ARG A 66 19.93 -1.14 -3.74
N GLU A 67 20.90 -1.23 -2.86
CA GLU A 67 22.19 -1.92 -3.07
C GLU A 67 22.05 -3.45 -3.08
#